data_AF-A0A7Y6NQS5-F1
#
_entry.id   AF-A0A7Y6NQS5-F1
#
_cell.length_a   1.000
_cell.length_b   1.000
_cell.length_c   1.000
_cell.angle_alpha   90.00
_cell.angle_beta   90.00
_cell.angle_gamma   90.00
#
_symmetry.space_group_name_H-M   'P 1'
#
loop_
_entity.id
_entity.type
_entity.pdbx_description
1 polymer ?
#
loop_
_entity_poly.entity_id
_entity_poly.type
_entity_poly.pdbx_seq_one_letter_code
_entity_poly.pdbx_strand_id
1 'polypeptide(L)'
;MGQDKAARKSKGAGRDPGGFVALPWSVLDSDAYRNLSANARALLLEVARQFHHDDNGRMILTRDYMATRGWNSSDMLVKAKRELLENKLIFETVKGRRPNKASWYALTWYSLDKIPGFDPNVEVDFKRGAYRDVKPKATGVLSVPLHGTRTYSIAPPHGTEGPSPVPPHGAMRAQNGHCSVPPHGTPLEMPSAGAVVPLLPQGQKQRAARSGARLKVARP
;
A
#
# COMPACT_ATOMS: atom_id res chain seq x y z
N MET A 1 -53.58 -14.31 1.25
CA MET A 1 -52.56 -13.39 0.70
C MET A 1 -51.86 -12.70 1.86
N GLY A 2 -50.54 -12.64 1.85
CA GLY A 2 -49.75 -11.89 2.83
C GLY A 2 -48.53 -12.69 3.27
N GLN A 3 -47.55 -12.85 2.37
CA GLN A 3 -46.29 -13.46 2.74
C GLN A 3 -45.55 -12.55 3.72
N ASP A 4 -45.16 -13.16 4.83
CA ASP A 4 -44.33 -12.61 5.87
C ASP A 4 -43.02 -12.11 5.25
N LYS A 5 -42.77 -10.81 5.33
CA LYS A 5 -41.46 -10.24 5.01
C LYS A 5 -40.47 -10.71 6.07
N ALA A 6 -39.94 -11.92 5.90
CA ALA A 6 -38.81 -12.43 6.65
C ALA A 6 -37.65 -11.43 6.48
N ALA A 7 -37.36 -10.69 7.56
CA ALA A 7 -36.20 -9.84 7.65
C ALA A 7 -34.96 -10.68 7.31
N ARG A 8 -34.34 -10.39 6.15
CA ARG A 8 -33.07 -10.99 5.75
C ARG A 8 -32.03 -10.58 6.80
N LYS A 9 -31.82 -11.46 7.78
CA LYS A 9 -30.76 -11.38 8.79
C LYS A 9 -29.45 -11.14 8.05
N SER A 10 -28.88 -9.93 8.16
CA SER A 10 -27.68 -9.57 7.44
C SER A 10 -26.55 -10.51 7.88
N LYS A 11 -25.99 -11.28 6.93
CA LYS A 11 -24.81 -12.11 7.12
C LYS A 11 -23.56 -11.25 7.26
N GLY A 12 -23.49 -10.43 8.31
CA GLY A 12 -22.40 -9.47 8.52
C GLY A 12 -21.98 -9.31 9.99
N ALA A 13 -22.42 -10.19 10.89
CA ALA A 13 -22.25 -10.03 12.33
C ALA A 13 -20.79 -10.14 12.84
N GLY A 14 -19.80 -10.40 11.97
CA GLY A 14 -18.39 -10.56 12.34
C GLY A 14 -17.42 -9.67 11.57
N ARG A 15 -17.90 -8.65 10.84
CA ARG A 15 -17.04 -7.76 10.05
C ARG A 15 -17.46 -6.31 10.24
N ASP A 16 -16.48 -5.41 10.21
CA ASP A 16 -16.72 -3.98 10.17
C ASP A 16 -17.67 -3.58 9.03
N PRO A 17 -18.56 -2.60 9.26
CA PRO A 17 -19.49 -2.13 8.26
C PRO A 17 -18.74 -1.44 7.11
N GLY A 18 -19.19 -1.66 5.86
CA GLY A 18 -18.68 -0.94 4.69
C GLY A 18 -18.53 -1.79 3.43
N GLY A 19 -18.03 -1.13 2.38
CA GLY A 19 -17.68 -1.77 1.11
C GLY A 19 -16.41 -2.60 1.21
N PHE A 20 -16.19 -3.47 0.23
CA PHE A 20 -15.00 -4.31 0.16
C PHE A 20 -14.46 -4.36 -1.25
N VAL A 21 -13.15 -4.52 -1.36
CA VAL A 21 -12.49 -4.75 -2.64
C VAL A 21 -12.63 -6.23 -2.97
N ALA A 22 -13.46 -6.53 -3.97
CA ALA A 22 -13.59 -7.88 -4.51
C ALA A 22 -12.47 -8.13 -5.54
N LEU A 23 -11.45 -8.87 -5.13
CA LEU A 23 -10.40 -9.37 -6.01
C LEU A 23 -10.59 -10.87 -6.23
N PRO A 24 -10.91 -11.32 -7.46
CA PRO A 24 -11.02 -12.74 -7.76
C PRO A 24 -9.68 -13.46 -7.59
N TRP A 25 -9.69 -14.70 -7.08
CA TRP A 25 -8.48 -15.54 -7.01
C TRP A 25 -7.82 -15.71 -8.38
N SER A 26 -8.62 -15.80 -9.45
CA SER A 26 -8.08 -15.86 -10.83
C SER A 26 -7.19 -14.67 -11.19
N VAL A 27 -7.38 -13.50 -10.57
CA VAL A 27 -6.53 -12.33 -10.76
C VAL A 27 -5.28 -12.46 -9.89
N LEU A 28 -5.43 -12.83 -8.62
CA LEU A 28 -4.31 -12.99 -7.68
C LEU A 28 -3.31 -14.07 -8.12
N ASP A 29 -3.82 -15.16 -8.67
CA ASP A 29 -3.02 -16.31 -9.11
C ASP A 29 -2.40 -16.10 -10.51
N SER A 30 -2.80 -15.05 -11.23
CA SER A 30 -2.31 -14.75 -12.57
C SER A 30 -0.87 -14.22 -12.57
N ASP A 31 -0.12 -14.52 -13.64
CA ASP A 31 1.22 -13.99 -13.83
C ASP A 31 1.23 -12.46 -13.88
N ALA A 32 0.18 -11.83 -14.41
CA ALA A 32 0.01 -10.38 -14.40
C ALA A 32 0.12 -9.78 -12.99
N TYR A 33 -0.53 -10.39 -11.98
CA TYR A 33 -0.47 -9.91 -10.60
C TYR A 33 0.87 -10.24 -9.93
N ARG A 34 1.42 -11.42 -10.23
CA ARG A 34 2.72 -11.87 -9.70
C ARG A 34 3.87 -10.97 -10.18
N ASN A 35 3.79 -10.47 -11.41
CA ASN A 35 4.78 -9.57 -12.01
C ASN A 35 4.82 -8.15 -11.40
N LEU A 36 3.77 -7.75 -10.67
CA LEU A 36 3.68 -6.39 -10.11
C LEU A 36 4.66 -6.17 -8.95
N SER A 37 5.21 -4.95 -8.88
CA SER A 37 5.87 -4.48 -7.66
C SER A 37 4.87 -4.27 -6.51
N ALA A 38 5.39 -4.18 -5.28
CA ALA A 38 4.57 -3.92 -4.09
C ALA A 38 3.74 -2.63 -4.23
N ASN A 39 4.33 -1.58 -4.79
CA ASN A 39 3.64 -0.31 -5.03
C ASN A 39 2.53 -0.45 -6.07
N ALA A 40 2.77 -1.18 -7.16
CA ALA A 40 1.73 -1.42 -8.17
C ALA A 40 0.56 -2.24 -7.60
N ARG A 41 0.83 -3.23 -6.73
CA ARG A 41 -0.23 -3.97 -6.01
C ARG A 41 -1.04 -3.06 -5.08
N ALA A 42 -0.38 -2.18 -4.34
CA ALA A 42 -1.05 -1.18 -3.50
C ALA A 42 -1.93 -0.24 -4.33
N LEU A 43 -1.42 0.24 -5.48
CA LEU A 43 -2.18 1.09 -6.39
C LEU A 43 -3.41 0.35 -6.97
N LEU A 44 -3.26 -0.94 -7.30
CA LEU A 44 -4.36 -1.76 -7.79
C LEU A 44 -5.52 -1.84 -6.79
N LEU A 45 -5.22 -1.95 -5.50
CA LEU A 45 -6.23 -1.94 -4.44
C LEU A 45 -6.95 -0.59 -4.35
N GLU A 46 -6.23 0.52 -4.53
CA GLU A 46 -6.84 1.85 -4.57
C GLU A 46 -7.75 2.04 -5.79
N VAL A 47 -7.37 1.50 -6.95
CA VAL A 47 -8.23 1.47 -8.15
C VAL A 47 -9.46 0.61 -7.89
N ALA A 48 -9.27 -0.61 -7.38
CA ALA A 48 -10.37 -1.54 -7.11
C ALA A 48 -11.31 -1.08 -5.98
N ARG A 49 -10.85 -0.19 -5.10
CA ARG A 49 -11.71 0.50 -4.13
C ARG A 49 -12.64 1.52 -4.79
N GLN A 50 -12.20 2.18 -5.86
CA GLN A 50 -13.01 3.18 -6.58
C GLN A 50 -14.13 2.53 -7.40
N PHE A 51 -14.00 1.24 -7.71
CA PHE A 51 -15.02 0.52 -8.46
C PHE A 51 -16.29 0.32 -7.62
N HIS A 52 -17.37 0.96 -8.05
CA HIS A 52 -18.73 0.72 -7.60
C HIS A 52 -19.51 0.10 -8.76
N HIS A 53 -20.50 -0.75 -8.44
CA HIS A 53 -21.19 -1.71 -9.32
C HIS A 53 -21.16 -1.46 -10.84
N ASP A 54 -21.47 -0.24 -11.31
CA ASP A 54 -21.63 0.11 -12.73
C ASP A 54 -20.72 1.28 -13.18
N ASP A 55 -19.60 1.53 -12.50
CA ASP A 55 -18.66 2.62 -12.77
C ASP A 55 -17.31 2.16 -13.36
N ASN A 56 -17.24 0.94 -13.91
CA ASN A 56 -16.00 0.44 -14.50
C ASN A 56 -15.64 1.28 -15.73
N GLY A 57 -14.48 1.94 -15.68
CA GLY A 57 -14.00 2.84 -16.73
C GLY A 57 -13.98 4.32 -16.35
N ARG A 58 -14.33 4.68 -15.11
CA ARG A 58 -14.23 6.05 -14.57
C ARG A 58 -13.21 6.21 -13.44
N MET A 59 -12.38 5.21 -13.20
CA MET A 59 -11.43 5.27 -12.09
C MET A 59 -10.33 6.28 -12.37
N ILE A 60 -10.01 7.08 -11.35
CA ILE A 60 -9.12 8.22 -11.46
C ILE A 60 -7.81 7.91 -10.72
N LEU A 61 -6.70 8.23 -11.40
CA LEU A 61 -5.34 8.12 -10.85
C LEU A 61 -4.62 9.48 -10.90
N THR A 62 -5.36 10.59 -10.78
CA THR A 62 -4.76 11.93 -10.72
C THR A 62 -3.99 12.12 -9.42
N ARG A 63 -2.90 12.88 -9.50
CA ARG A 63 -2.03 13.17 -8.36
C ARG A 63 -2.80 13.76 -7.19
N ASP A 64 -3.70 14.70 -7.44
CA ASP A 64 -4.45 15.39 -6.39
C ASP A 64 -5.41 14.45 -5.66
N TYR A 65 -6.10 13.57 -6.38
CA TYR A 65 -6.96 12.56 -5.78
C TYR A 65 -6.13 11.57 -4.95
N MET A 66 -5.03 11.07 -5.52
CA MET A 66 -4.17 10.08 -4.87
C MET A 66 -3.44 10.66 -3.64
N ALA A 67 -3.13 11.96 -3.62
CA ALA A 67 -2.55 12.62 -2.45
C ALA A 67 -3.48 12.54 -1.22
N THR A 68 -4.80 12.65 -1.41
CA THR A 68 -5.79 12.47 -0.31
C THR A 68 -5.78 11.06 0.28
N ARG A 69 -5.21 10.10 -0.46
CA ARG A 69 -5.10 8.68 -0.10
C ARG A 69 -3.72 8.33 0.48
N GLY A 70 -2.85 9.33 0.69
CA GLY A 70 -1.49 9.14 1.21
C GLY A 70 -0.43 8.87 0.14
N TRP A 71 -0.75 8.99 -1.15
CA TRP A 71 0.23 8.87 -2.23
C TRP A 71 0.89 10.21 -2.51
N ASN A 72 2.02 10.45 -1.85
CA ASN A 72 2.74 11.72 -1.97
C ASN A 72 3.74 11.75 -3.15
N SER A 73 4.27 10.59 -3.55
CA SER A 73 5.27 10.50 -4.61
C SER A 73 4.63 10.35 -5.99
N SER A 74 4.76 11.40 -6.82
CA SER A 74 4.31 11.39 -8.21
C SER A 74 5.03 10.32 -9.04
N ASP A 75 6.34 10.16 -8.85
CA ASP A 75 7.14 9.20 -9.62
C ASP A 75 6.74 7.76 -9.32
N MET A 76 6.47 7.44 -8.05
CA MET A 76 5.97 6.11 -7.68
C MET A 76 4.59 5.86 -8.26
N LEU A 77 3.70 6.86 -8.26
CA LEU A 77 2.37 6.73 -8.86
C LEU A 77 2.47 6.47 -10.37
N VAL A 78 3.32 7.22 -11.08
CA VAL A 78 3.54 7.04 -12.52
C VAL A 78 4.15 5.67 -12.82
N LYS A 79 5.15 5.24 -12.05
CA LYS A 79 5.77 3.91 -12.19
C LYS A 79 4.76 2.80 -11.94
N ALA A 80 4.00 2.86 -10.85
CA ALA A 80 2.99 1.88 -10.50
C ALA A 80 1.87 1.80 -11.55
N LYS A 81 1.38 2.96 -12.01
CA LYS A 81 0.39 3.05 -13.10
C LYS A 81 0.92 2.37 -14.38
N ARG A 82 2.16 2.65 -14.76
CA ARG A 82 2.79 2.05 -15.94
C ARG A 82 2.86 0.52 -15.81
N GLU A 83 3.29 0.01 -14.67
CA GLU A 83 3.33 -1.44 -14.42
C GLU A 83 1.95 -2.10 -14.52
N LEU A 84 0.89 -1.43 -14.03
CA LEU A 84 -0.48 -1.94 -14.14
C LEU A 84 -1.00 -2.00 -15.58
N LEU A 85 -0.64 -1.01 -16.40
CA LEU A 85 -0.98 -0.98 -17.83
C LEU A 85 -0.20 -2.05 -18.61
N GLU A 86 1.11 -2.18 -18.34
CA GLU A 86 1.97 -3.20 -18.96
C GLU A 86 1.47 -4.63 -18.68
N ASN A 87 1.02 -4.89 -17.44
CA ASN A 87 0.44 -6.18 -17.04
C ASN A 87 -1.06 -6.29 -17.34
N LYS A 88 -1.65 -5.36 -18.10
CA LYS A 88 -3.05 -5.40 -18.58
C LYS A 88 -4.08 -5.66 -17.47
N LEU A 89 -3.78 -5.25 -16.23
CA LEU A 89 -4.71 -5.34 -15.10
C LEU A 89 -5.66 -4.15 -15.08
N ILE A 90 -5.18 -3.01 -15.58
CA ILE A 90 -5.99 -1.84 -15.85
C ILE A 90 -5.91 -1.47 -17.34
N PHE A 91 -6.94 -0.82 -17.85
CA PHE A 91 -7.02 -0.30 -19.21
C PHE A 91 -7.34 1.20 -19.18
N GLU A 92 -6.70 2.02 -20.01
CA GLU A 92 -6.98 3.45 -20.10
C GLU A 92 -8.17 3.68 -21.03
N THR A 93 -9.32 4.08 -20.47
CA THR A 93 -10.57 4.34 -21.22
C THR A 93 -10.64 5.75 -21.75
N VAL A 94 -9.98 6.71 -21.08
CA VAL A 94 -9.93 8.09 -21.53
C VAL A 94 -8.51 8.58 -21.38
N LYS A 95 -7.94 9.10 -22.46
CA LYS A 95 -6.66 9.78 -22.44
C LYS A 95 -6.83 11.20 -21.90
N GLY A 96 -6.08 11.51 -20.84
CA GLY A 96 -6.05 12.86 -20.29
C GLY A 96 -5.54 13.88 -21.31
N ARG A 97 -6.20 15.04 -21.35
CA ARG A 97 -5.86 16.16 -22.25
C ARG A 97 -5.92 17.48 -21.48
N ARG A 98 -4.97 18.37 -21.78
CA ARG A 98 -4.99 19.77 -21.31
C ARG A 98 -6.22 20.49 -21.92
N PRO A 99 -6.88 21.42 -21.20
CA PRO A 99 -6.63 21.84 -19.82
C PRO A 99 -7.25 20.96 -18.73
N ASN A 100 -8.48 20.43 -18.92
CA ASN A 100 -9.30 19.84 -17.85
C ASN A 100 -9.87 18.44 -18.16
N LYS A 101 -9.12 17.55 -18.84
CA LYS A 101 -9.54 16.14 -19.03
C LYS A 101 -8.59 15.23 -18.26
N ALA A 102 -9.08 14.61 -17.18
CA ALA A 102 -8.35 13.57 -16.45
C ALA A 102 -8.37 12.26 -17.24
N SER A 103 -7.32 11.45 -17.09
CA SER A 103 -7.37 10.09 -17.61
C SER A 103 -8.29 9.22 -16.76
N TRP A 104 -9.05 8.34 -17.42
CA TRP A 104 -9.87 7.33 -16.76
C TRP A 104 -9.35 5.94 -17.02
N TYR A 105 -9.58 5.05 -16.06
CA TYR A 105 -9.15 3.67 -16.10
C TYR A 105 -10.31 2.70 -15.85
N ALA A 106 -10.21 1.51 -16.44
CA ALA A 106 -11.06 0.36 -16.23
C ALA A 106 -10.25 -0.82 -15.65
N LEU A 107 -10.89 -1.66 -14.85
CA LEU A 107 -10.37 -2.94 -14.41
C LEU A 107 -10.71 -4.00 -15.45
N THR A 108 -9.71 -4.80 -15.84
CA THR A 108 -9.89 -5.73 -16.97
C THR A 108 -10.60 -7.03 -16.59
N TRP A 109 -10.76 -7.37 -15.31
CA TRP A 109 -11.54 -8.54 -14.90
C TRP A 109 -13.05 -8.27 -14.76
N TYR A 110 -13.45 -7.00 -14.72
CA TYR A 110 -14.84 -6.57 -14.84
C TYR A 110 -15.19 -6.31 -16.31
N SER A 111 -16.48 -6.36 -16.63
CA SER A 111 -16.97 -5.88 -17.93
C SER A 111 -16.90 -4.35 -17.96
N LEU A 112 -16.67 -3.76 -19.13
CA LEU A 112 -16.74 -2.32 -19.27
C LEU A 112 -18.21 -1.88 -19.24
N ASP A 113 -18.53 -0.88 -18.43
CA ASP A 113 -19.89 -0.35 -18.32
C ASP A 113 -20.16 0.66 -19.43
N LYS A 114 -21.42 0.76 -19.88
CA LYS A 114 -21.81 1.67 -20.97
C LYS A 114 -21.96 3.09 -20.45
N ILE A 115 -20.82 3.74 -20.30
CA ILE A 115 -20.72 5.06 -19.70
C ILE A 115 -20.42 6.10 -20.82
N PRO A 116 -21.13 7.24 -20.85
CA PRO A 116 -20.81 8.29 -21.82
C PRO A 116 -19.47 8.96 -21.49
N GLY A 117 -18.70 9.31 -22.54
CA GLY A 117 -17.47 10.10 -22.44
C GLY A 117 -16.17 9.33 -22.63
N PHE A 118 -16.24 8.03 -22.96
CA PHE A 118 -15.08 7.25 -23.38
C PHE A 118 -14.51 7.74 -24.70
N ASP A 119 -13.24 7.41 -24.94
CA ASP A 119 -12.62 7.64 -26.23
C ASP A 119 -13.20 6.64 -27.27
N PRO A 120 -13.26 7.01 -28.57
CA PRO A 120 -14.06 6.31 -29.57
C PRO A 120 -13.67 4.84 -29.83
N ASN A 121 -12.43 4.45 -29.52
CA ASN A 121 -11.93 3.09 -29.81
C ASN A 121 -11.94 2.16 -28.58
N VAL A 122 -12.42 2.65 -27.43
CA VAL A 122 -12.33 1.93 -26.15
C VAL A 122 -13.08 0.61 -26.16
N GLU A 123 -14.27 0.57 -26.75
CA GLU A 123 -15.08 -0.65 -26.80
C GLU A 123 -14.44 -1.75 -27.67
N VAL A 124 -13.63 -1.35 -28.65
CA VAL A 124 -12.92 -2.26 -29.55
C VAL A 124 -11.61 -2.73 -28.91
N ASP A 125 -10.88 -1.82 -28.27
CA ASP A 125 -9.57 -2.08 -27.68
C ASP A 125 -9.67 -2.81 -26.32
N PHE A 126 -10.77 -2.62 -25.59
CA PHE A 126 -10.97 -3.22 -24.27
C PHE A 126 -11.25 -4.72 -24.39
N LYS A 127 -10.30 -5.53 -23.91
CA LYS A 127 -10.46 -6.98 -23.76
C LYS A 127 -10.66 -7.36 -22.29
N ARG A 128 -11.85 -7.88 -21.96
CA ARG A 128 -12.10 -8.50 -20.65
C ARG A 128 -11.16 -9.69 -20.46
N GLY A 129 -10.48 -9.72 -19.32
CA GLY A 129 -9.52 -10.76 -18.97
C GLY A 129 -8.15 -10.62 -19.63
N ALA A 130 -7.79 -9.44 -20.16
CA ALA A 130 -6.50 -9.21 -20.82
C ALA A 130 -5.28 -9.57 -19.96
N TYR A 131 -5.40 -9.52 -18.63
CA TYR A 131 -4.37 -9.94 -17.68
C TYR A 131 -4.01 -11.43 -17.78
N ARG A 132 -4.90 -12.28 -18.32
CA ARG A 132 -4.67 -13.73 -18.47
C ARG A 132 -3.65 -14.05 -19.56
N ASP A 133 -3.46 -13.16 -20.52
CA ASP A 133 -2.53 -13.35 -21.63
C ASP A 133 -1.09 -12.90 -21.30
N VAL A 134 -0.87 -12.39 -20.08
CA VAL A 134 0.44 -11.87 -19.65
C VAL A 134 1.34 -13.04 -19.25
N LYS A 135 2.54 -13.06 -19.83
CA LYS A 135 3.57 -14.05 -19.50
C LYS A 135 4.30 -13.67 -18.21
N PRO A 136 4.87 -14.64 -17.48
CA PRO A 136 5.68 -14.34 -16.32
C PRO A 136 6.88 -13.49 -16.75
N LYS A 137 7.09 -12.37 -16.04
CA LYS A 137 8.32 -11.59 -16.19
C LYS A 137 9.44 -12.49 -15.71
N ALA A 138 10.49 -12.62 -16.51
CA ALA A 138 11.73 -13.25 -16.07
C ALA A 138 12.27 -12.41 -14.90
N THR A 139 11.79 -12.73 -13.69
CA THR A 139 12.44 -12.32 -12.47
C THR A 139 13.76 -13.00 -12.60
N GLY A 140 14.84 -12.22 -12.72
CA GLY A 140 16.17 -12.75 -12.70
C GLY A 140 16.29 -13.57 -11.42
N VAL A 141 16.03 -14.88 -11.53
CA VAL A 141 16.83 -15.86 -10.85
C VAL A 141 18.21 -15.36 -11.21
N LEU A 142 18.87 -14.74 -10.24
CA LEU A 142 20.32 -14.68 -10.26
C LEU A 142 20.68 -16.10 -10.66
N SER A 143 21.13 -16.28 -11.89
CA SER A 143 21.97 -17.40 -12.24
C SER A 143 23.14 -17.23 -11.29
N VAL A 144 22.96 -17.67 -10.03
CA VAL A 144 24.05 -17.92 -9.12
C VAL A 144 24.75 -19.04 -9.87
N PRO A 145 25.89 -18.78 -10.54
CA PRO A 145 26.65 -19.91 -11.04
C PRO A 145 26.83 -20.81 -9.82
N LEU A 146 26.57 -22.10 -9.98
CA LEU A 146 26.69 -23.12 -8.94
C LEU A 146 28.09 -23.18 -8.31
N HIS A 147 29.03 -22.32 -8.73
CA HIS A 147 30.38 -22.21 -8.25
C HIS A 147 30.55 -20.83 -7.63
N GLY A 148 30.67 -20.85 -6.31
CA GLY A 148 30.73 -19.68 -5.46
C GLY A 148 31.85 -18.71 -5.84
N THR A 149 31.72 -17.50 -5.31
CA THR A 149 32.72 -16.44 -5.32
C THR A 149 34.12 -17.03 -5.20
N ARG A 150 34.84 -17.06 -6.32
CA ARG A 150 36.25 -17.44 -6.34
C ARG A 150 36.95 -16.41 -5.46
N THR A 151 37.37 -16.82 -4.26
CA THR A 151 38.34 -16.08 -3.48
C THR A 151 39.61 -16.06 -4.32
N TYR A 152 39.82 -15.00 -5.09
CA TYR A 152 41.14 -14.73 -5.61
C TYR A 152 42.00 -14.49 -4.38
N SER A 153 42.87 -15.45 -4.08
CA SER A 153 43.96 -15.24 -3.14
C SER A 153 44.84 -14.15 -3.73
N ILE A 154 44.77 -12.94 -3.18
CA ILE A 154 45.66 -11.81 -3.52
C ILE A 154 46.98 -11.98 -2.74
N ALA A 155 47.46 -13.21 -2.61
CA ALA A 155 48.76 -13.50 -2.05
C ALA A 155 49.74 -13.69 -3.23
N PRO A 156 50.77 -12.84 -3.36
CA PRO A 156 51.87 -13.09 -4.28
C PRO A 156 52.53 -14.44 -3.93
N PRO A 157 52.89 -15.28 -4.92
CA PRO A 157 53.54 -16.54 -4.64
C PRO A 157 54.97 -16.25 -4.19
N HIS A 158 55.31 -16.67 -2.97
CA HIS A 158 56.67 -16.80 -2.43
C HIS A 158 57.65 -15.64 -2.67
N GLY A 159 57.81 -14.77 -1.66
CA GLY A 159 59.01 -13.96 -1.47
C GLY A 159 59.89 -14.59 -0.39
N THR A 160 61.11 -14.96 -0.78
CA THR A 160 62.17 -15.59 0.00
C THR A 160 62.58 -14.78 1.24
N GLU A 161 63.00 -15.49 2.27
CA GLU A 161 63.35 -15.06 3.62
C GLU A 161 64.61 -14.17 3.71
N GLY A 162 64.64 -13.27 4.70
CA GLY A 162 65.86 -12.75 5.37
C GLY A 162 66.30 -11.30 5.04
N PRO A 163 67.08 -10.65 5.93
CA PRO A 163 66.60 -9.90 7.09
C PRO A 163 66.76 -8.36 6.95
N SER A 164 66.12 -7.64 7.89
CA SER A 164 66.13 -6.17 8.06
C SER A 164 67.53 -5.53 8.10
N PRO A 165 67.69 -4.37 7.43
CA PRO A 165 68.45 -3.26 7.97
C PRO A 165 67.57 -2.01 8.07
N VAL A 166 67.40 -1.54 9.31
CA VAL A 166 66.74 -0.29 9.68
C VAL A 166 67.49 0.90 9.04
N PRO A 167 66.81 1.85 8.36
CA PRO A 167 67.39 3.15 8.08
C PRO A 167 67.22 4.11 9.27
N PRO A 168 68.26 4.92 9.61
CA PRO A 168 68.23 5.85 10.72
C PRO A 168 67.40 7.08 10.34
N HIS A 169 66.60 7.57 11.30
CA HIS A 169 65.77 8.79 11.25
C HIS A 169 64.32 8.64 10.77
N GLY A 170 63.42 8.71 11.77
CA GLY A 170 62.42 9.80 11.80
C GLY A 170 60.98 9.47 11.43
N ALA A 171 60.23 8.82 12.33
CA ALA A 171 58.77 8.89 12.33
C ALA A 171 58.30 10.00 13.30
N MET A 172 57.64 11.03 12.78
CA MET A 172 56.95 12.07 13.56
C MET A 172 55.85 11.45 14.42
N ARG A 173 55.89 11.68 15.73
CA ARG A 173 54.80 11.35 16.67
C ARG A 173 53.59 12.25 16.41
N ALA A 174 52.43 11.66 16.16
CA ALA A 174 51.15 12.30 16.47
C ALA A 174 50.79 11.96 17.92
N GLN A 175 50.63 12.98 18.76
CA GLN A 175 50.02 12.83 20.09
C GLN A 175 48.51 12.97 19.93
N ASN A 176 47.75 11.91 20.22
CA ASN A 176 46.35 12.04 20.60
C ASN A 176 46.15 11.20 21.86
N GLY A 177 46.04 11.90 22.98
CA GLY A 177 45.84 11.32 24.29
C GLY A 177 44.39 10.92 24.55
N HIS A 178 44.28 9.92 25.42
CA HIS A 178 43.20 9.63 26.35
C HIS A 178 41.95 8.90 25.83
N CYS A 179 42.11 7.58 25.88
CA CYS A 179 41.13 6.61 26.37
C CYS A 179 40.25 7.17 27.51
N SER A 180 38.94 6.91 27.44
CA SER A 180 38.03 6.98 28.58
C SER A 180 37.00 5.86 28.45
N VAL A 181 37.39 4.66 28.86
CA VAL A 181 36.45 3.59 29.21
C VAL A 181 36.03 3.84 30.65
N PRO A 182 34.73 4.03 30.97
CA PRO A 182 34.29 4.10 32.36
C PRO A 182 34.32 2.70 32.99
N PRO A 183 34.93 2.52 34.17
CA PRO A 183 35.00 1.23 34.83
C PRO A 183 33.74 0.98 35.69
N HIS A 184 33.28 -0.27 35.62
CA HIS A 184 32.51 -1.01 36.64
C HIS A 184 31.13 -0.47 37.09
N GLY A 185 30.11 -1.30 36.85
CA GLY A 185 28.78 -1.15 37.44
C GLY A 185 28.67 -1.70 38.87
N THR A 186 27.59 -1.31 39.54
CA THR A 186 27.03 -2.00 40.72
C THR A 186 25.50 -1.79 40.78
N PRO A 187 24.73 -2.71 41.40
CA PRO A 187 23.32 -2.99 41.11
C PRO A 187 22.29 -2.43 42.12
N LEU A 188 21.02 -2.32 41.67
CA LEU A 188 19.69 -2.38 42.33
C LEU A 188 19.54 -2.07 43.84
N GLU A 189 18.65 -1.11 44.19
CA GLU A 189 17.42 -1.37 45.00
C GLU A 189 16.43 -0.17 45.05
N MET A 190 15.13 -0.47 45.16
CA MET A 190 13.94 0.43 45.21
C MET A 190 13.68 0.98 46.64
N PRO A 191 12.74 1.93 46.83
CA PRO A 191 11.39 1.49 47.23
C PRO A 191 10.20 2.30 46.68
N SER A 192 9.07 1.61 46.79
CA SER A 192 7.66 2.00 46.62
C SER A 192 7.24 3.26 47.39
N ALA A 193 6.33 4.05 46.81
CA ALA A 193 5.39 4.89 47.55
C ALA A 193 4.00 4.71 46.94
N GLY A 194 3.11 4.08 47.71
CA GLY A 194 1.73 3.83 47.34
C GLY A 194 0.77 4.96 47.70
N ALA A 195 -0.45 4.77 47.19
CA ALA A 195 -1.74 5.24 47.70
C ALA A 195 -2.01 6.77 47.61
N VAL A 196 -3.21 7.29 47.37
CA VAL A 196 -4.59 6.87 47.71
C VAL A 196 -5.57 7.58 46.74
N VAL A 197 -6.62 6.87 46.31
CA VAL A 197 -7.88 7.45 45.78
C VAL A 197 -8.81 7.72 46.97
N PRO A 198 -9.56 8.83 47.03
CA PRO A 198 -11.01 8.66 47.07
C PRO A 198 -11.86 9.76 46.41
N LEU A 199 -12.91 9.28 45.73
CA LEU A 199 -14.33 9.62 45.87
C LEU A 199 -14.91 10.95 45.31
N LEU A 200 -15.94 10.70 44.49
CA LEU A 200 -17.13 11.52 44.15
C LEU A 200 -17.70 12.37 45.30
N PRO A 201 -18.52 13.38 44.96
CA PRO A 201 -19.96 13.20 45.23
C PRO A 201 -20.92 13.60 44.10
N GLN A 202 -22.14 13.09 44.27
CA GLN A 202 -23.33 13.18 43.43
C GLN A 202 -24.11 14.51 43.57
N GLY A 203 -24.99 14.79 42.59
CA GLY A 203 -26.17 15.65 42.71
C GLY A 203 -26.78 15.98 41.33
N GLN A 204 -27.77 15.25 40.78
CA GLN A 204 -29.24 15.42 40.94
C GLN A 204 -29.68 16.89 40.74
N LYS A 205 -30.60 17.32 39.86
CA LYS A 205 -31.91 16.86 39.31
C LYS A 205 -32.13 17.65 37.97
N GLN A 206 -33.06 17.42 37.04
CA GLN A 206 -34.52 17.30 37.12
C GLN A 206 -35.11 16.78 35.79
N ARG A 207 -36.24 16.06 35.92
CA ARG A 207 -37.22 15.76 34.85
C ARG A 207 -37.87 17.04 34.30
N ALA A 208 -38.24 17.03 33.02
CA ALA A 208 -39.54 17.55 32.59
C ALA A 208 -39.96 16.94 31.24
N ALA A 209 -41.14 16.30 31.24
CA ALA A 209 -41.86 15.85 30.06
C ALA A 209 -42.76 16.99 29.54
N ARG A 210 -42.88 17.13 28.21
CA ARG A 210 -44.02 17.72 27.47
C ARG A 210 -44.00 17.09 26.07
N SER A 211 -44.91 16.18 25.72
CA SER A 211 -46.32 16.37 25.36
C SER A 211 -46.54 17.33 24.18
N GLY A 212 -46.85 16.74 23.02
CA GLY A 212 -47.98 17.08 22.14
C GLY A 212 -47.97 18.40 21.35
N ALA A 213 -47.95 18.30 20.02
CA ALA A 213 -48.95 18.94 19.14
C ALA A 213 -48.75 18.51 17.68
N ARG A 214 -49.68 17.67 17.20
CA ARG A 214 -49.88 17.28 15.81
C ARG A 214 -50.89 18.27 15.20
N LEU A 215 -50.43 19.21 14.37
CA LEU A 215 -51.33 20.05 13.60
C LEU A 215 -51.69 19.34 12.30
N LYS A 216 -52.95 18.88 12.20
CA LYS A 216 -53.62 18.63 10.92
C LYS A 216 -54.12 19.98 10.42
N VAL A 217 -53.80 20.34 9.19
CA VAL A 217 -54.55 21.34 8.42
C VAL A 217 -55.15 20.61 7.22
N ALA A 218 -56.46 20.73 7.09
CA ALA A 218 -57.25 20.21 6.00
C ALA A 218 -57.95 21.38 5.31
N ARG A 219 -58.07 21.25 3.97
CA ARG A 219 -59.11 21.81 3.08
C ARG A 219 -58.97 23.27 2.64
N PRO A 220 -59.66 23.68 1.55
CA PRO A 220 -60.60 22.94 0.68
C PRO A 220 -59.95 22.14 -0.47
#